data_AF-A0A5R9B724-F1
#
_entry.id   AF-A0A5R9B724-F1
#
_cell.length_a   1.000
_cell.length_b   1.000
_cell.length_c   1.000
_cell.angle_alpha   90.00
_cell.angle_beta   90.00
_cell.angle_gamma   90.00
#
_symmetry.space_group_name_H-M   'P 1'
#
loop_
_entity.id
_entity.type
_entity.pdbx_description
1 polymer ?
#
loop_
_entity_poly.entity_id
_entity_poly.type
_entity_poly.pdbx_seq_one_letter_code
_entity_poly.pdbx_strand_id
1 'polypeptide(L)'
;MNRGITGAIVQRQPFGGWKKSSVGLGSKAGGPNYLMLFGTWEDAVDVATAARVPAPEGTVGELLADALDRKAVTESGYAWLKAAAASDAAAWDAEFGTPKDQTGLRSEANIFRYLPTGVVLRVGADAEPHHVLRTVIAGHTAGAGAVISVDREASKQTRRAVKLAAKTFGVDVEKNESEEEFAAALAEGQYDQGVGARVRAVGSLSPVVWEAVASRPEVALLDDPVTGSGRVELRHWVKEQSVSMTLHRFGNPSPQFKALADKLKA
;
A
#
# COMPACT_ATOMS: atom_id res chain seq x y z
N MET A 1 25.28 5.92 -4.35
CA MET A 1 25.82 6.99 -5.23
C MET A 1 27.25 7.30 -4.82
N ASN A 2 28.20 7.31 -5.77
CA ASN A 2 29.62 7.56 -5.51
C ASN A 2 30.26 6.63 -4.45
N ARG A 3 29.84 5.36 -4.43
CA ARG A 3 30.33 4.29 -3.55
C ARG A 3 30.06 2.92 -4.19
N GLY A 4 30.64 1.85 -3.63
CA GLY A 4 30.27 0.47 -3.98
C GLY A 4 28.82 0.14 -3.63
N ILE A 5 28.25 -0.87 -4.29
CA ILE A 5 26.84 -1.28 -4.17
C ILE A 5 26.62 -2.51 -3.26
N THR A 6 27.71 -3.11 -2.75
CA THR A 6 27.69 -4.27 -1.85
C THR A 6 28.02 -3.86 -0.41
N GLY A 7 27.86 -4.79 0.54
CA GLY A 7 28.15 -4.52 1.96
C GLY A 7 27.08 -3.66 2.63
N ALA A 8 25.81 -3.99 2.41
CA ALA A 8 24.69 -3.32 3.08
C ALA A 8 24.78 -3.53 4.60
N ILE A 9 24.64 -2.44 5.35
CA ILE A 9 24.68 -2.43 6.81
C ILE A 9 23.25 -2.25 7.33
N VAL A 10 22.87 -3.04 8.33
CA VAL A 10 21.56 -2.97 9.01
C VAL A 10 21.22 -1.52 9.39
N GLN A 11 19.95 -1.13 9.24
CA GLN A 11 19.41 0.23 9.42
C GLN A 11 19.95 1.30 8.46
N ARG A 12 21.24 1.28 8.09
CA ARG A 12 21.82 2.26 7.16
C ARG A 12 21.34 2.03 5.73
N GLN A 13 21.42 0.78 5.27
CA GLN A 13 20.93 0.38 3.95
C GLN A 13 20.08 -0.88 4.07
N PRO A 14 18.85 -0.78 4.60
CA PRO A 14 17.92 -1.91 4.59
C PRO A 14 17.90 -2.58 3.22
N PHE A 15 18.04 -3.90 3.20
CA PHE A 15 18.37 -4.64 1.99
C PHE A 15 17.18 -5.43 1.46
N GLY A 16 17.00 -5.39 0.14
CA GLY A 16 15.88 -6.02 -0.56
C GLY A 16 15.67 -5.35 -1.92
N GLY A 17 15.37 -6.15 -2.95
CA GLY A 17 15.15 -5.66 -4.31
C GLY A 17 13.67 -5.48 -4.63
N TRP A 18 13.40 -5.10 -5.88
CA TRP A 18 12.06 -5.11 -6.48
C TRP A 18 12.06 -6.06 -7.69
N LYS A 19 10.89 -6.28 -8.30
CA LYS A 19 10.73 -7.17 -9.47
C LYS A 19 11.21 -8.59 -9.10
N LYS A 20 11.94 -9.29 -9.98
CA LYS A 20 12.39 -10.68 -9.75
C LYS A 20 13.38 -10.87 -8.58
N SER A 21 13.80 -9.79 -7.92
CA SER A 21 14.71 -9.84 -6.77
C SER A 21 13.98 -9.93 -5.41
N SER A 22 12.66 -10.07 -5.41
CA SER A 22 11.83 -10.25 -4.22
C SER A 22 10.54 -10.99 -4.57
N VAL A 23 9.99 -11.73 -3.60
CA VAL A 23 8.70 -12.42 -3.68
C VAL A 23 7.84 -11.94 -2.50
N GLY A 24 6.55 -11.68 -2.73
CA GLY A 24 5.61 -11.18 -1.73
C GLY A 24 5.63 -9.66 -1.52
N LEU A 25 5.27 -9.20 -0.31
CA LEU A 25 5.17 -7.77 0.02
C LEU A 25 6.52 -7.02 -0.08
N GLY A 26 7.63 -7.69 0.24
CA GLY A 26 8.98 -7.21 -0.04
C GLY A 26 9.52 -6.14 0.91
N SER A 27 9.21 -6.20 2.21
CA SER A 27 9.88 -5.36 3.22
C SER A 27 11.36 -5.71 3.34
N LYS A 28 12.22 -4.71 3.50
CA LYS A 28 13.67 -4.85 3.49
C LYS A 28 14.21 -5.42 4.80
N ALA A 29 15.07 -6.42 4.71
CA ALA A 29 15.80 -6.96 5.84
C ALA A 29 16.68 -5.87 6.48
N GLY A 30 16.68 -5.82 7.81
CA GLY A 30 17.34 -4.76 8.58
C GLY A 30 16.67 -3.39 8.48
N GLY A 31 15.45 -3.32 7.93
CA GLY A 31 14.58 -2.14 7.92
C GLY A 31 13.44 -2.24 8.95
N PRO A 32 12.66 -1.16 9.12
CA PRO A 32 11.68 -1.03 10.21
C PRO A 32 10.47 -1.96 10.08
N ASN A 33 10.20 -2.50 8.89
CA ASN A 33 9.01 -3.30 8.61
C ASN A 33 9.27 -4.82 8.52
N TYR A 34 10.53 -5.27 8.57
CA TYR A 34 10.84 -6.66 8.28
C TYR A 34 10.16 -7.64 9.24
N LEU A 35 10.09 -7.28 10.53
CA LEU A 35 9.42 -8.12 11.54
C LEU A 35 7.90 -8.18 11.36
N MET A 36 7.30 -7.19 10.70
CA MET A 36 5.87 -7.18 10.43
C MET A 36 5.44 -8.20 9.37
N LEU A 37 6.38 -8.93 8.75
CA LEU A 37 6.12 -10.05 7.85
C LEU A 37 5.96 -11.39 8.59
N PHE A 38 6.34 -11.47 9.87
CA PHE A 38 6.34 -12.71 10.65
C PHE A 38 5.17 -12.79 11.64
N GLY A 39 3.97 -12.59 11.12
CA GLY A 39 2.72 -12.64 11.88
C GLY A 39 1.57 -12.06 11.08
N THR A 40 0.38 -12.09 11.67
CA THR A 40 -0.83 -11.48 11.10
C THR A 40 -1.21 -10.23 11.88
N TRP A 41 -1.92 -9.33 11.21
CA TRP A 41 -2.48 -8.13 11.81
C TRP A 41 -3.99 -8.19 11.68
N GLU A 42 -4.69 -7.91 12.77
CA GLU A 42 -6.14 -7.82 12.80
C GLU A 42 -6.56 -6.42 13.23
N ASP A 43 -7.80 -6.07 12.90
CA ASP A 43 -8.33 -4.77 13.26
C ASP A 43 -8.60 -4.67 14.76
N ALA A 44 -8.33 -3.49 15.32
CA ALA A 44 -8.54 -3.19 16.74
C ALA A 44 -9.24 -1.83 16.93
N VAL A 45 -9.90 -1.32 15.89
CA VAL A 45 -10.61 -0.05 15.96
C VAL A 45 -11.86 -0.20 16.82
N ASP A 46 -11.89 0.56 17.92
CA ASP A 46 -13.11 0.73 18.70
C ASP A 46 -14.07 1.71 18.00
N VAL A 47 -15.21 1.21 17.54
CA VAL A 47 -16.21 2.00 16.80
C VAL A 47 -16.76 3.17 17.64
N ALA A 48 -16.88 3.00 18.96
CA ALA A 48 -17.37 4.08 19.83
C ALA A 48 -16.40 5.27 19.88
N THR A 49 -15.10 4.99 19.94
CA THR A 49 -14.04 6.00 19.81
C THR A 49 -13.99 6.55 18.39
N ALA A 50 -14.09 5.68 17.37
CA ALA A 50 -14.07 6.07 15.96
C ALA A 50 -15.19 7.07 15.60
N ALA A 51 -16.38 6.93 16.20
CA ALA A 51 -17.51 7.83 15.97
C ALA A 51 -17.17 9.30 16.30
N ARG A 52 -16.27 9.54 17.27
CA ARG A 52 -15.83 10.87 17.71
C ARG A 52 -14.78 11.50 16.82
N VAL A 53 -14.15 10.72 15.93
CA VAL A 53 -13.17 11.24 14.97
C VAL A 53 -13.90 12.16 13.98
N PRO A 54 -13.38 13.38 13.72
CA PRO A 54 -13.98 14.27 12.72
C PRO A 54 -13.95 13.65 11.32
N ALA A 55 -14.87 14.07 10.45
CA ALA A 55 -14.80 13.66 9.06
C ALA A 55 -13.50 14.20 8.43
N PRO A 56 -12.80 13.41 7.59
CA PRO A 56 -11.64 13.92 6.87
C PRO A 56 -12.06 15.04 5.92
N GLU A 57 -11.16 15.99 5.67
CA GLU A 57 -11.40 17.06 4.71
C GLU A 57 -11.14 16.61 3.26
N GLY A 58 -11.57 17.43 2.29
CA GLY A 58 -11.30 17.23 0.87
C GLY A 58 -11.97 15.99 0.28
N THR A 59 -11.35 15.46 -0.78
CA THR A 59 -11.92 14.40 -1.63
C THR A 59 -12.25 13.11 -0.86
N VAL A 60 -11.48 12.77 0.18
CA VAL A 60 -11.78 11.61 1.03
C VAL A 60 -13.05 11.86 1.86
N GLY A 61 -13.20 13.06 2.43
CA GLY A 61 -14.42 13.45 3.14
C GLY A 61 -15.66 13.39 2.27
N GLU A 62 -15.57 13.95 1.07
CA GLU A 62 -16.63 13.93 0.06
C GLU A 62 -17.04 12.49 -0.30
N LEU A 63 -16.07 11.59 -0.53
CA LEU A 63 -16.34 10.18 -0.80
C LEU A 63 -17.10 9.51 0.36
N LEU A 64 -16.66 9.74 1.59
CA LEU A 64 -17.27 9.10 2.76
C LEU A 64 -18.69 9.61 3.02
N ALA A 65 -18.92 10.91 2.83
CA ALA A 65 -20.26 11.49 2.90
C ALA A 65 -21.18 10.90 1.81
N ASP A 66 -20.72 10.86 0.55
CA ASP A 66 -21.47 10.26 -0.57
C ASP A 66 -21.76 8.77 -0.32
N ALA A 67 -20.82 8.03 0.28
CA ALA A 67 -20.98 6.63 0.59
C ALA A 67 -22.07 6.40 1.67
N LEU A 68 -22.14 7.26 2.68
CA LEU A 68 -23.17 7.20 3.71
C LEU A 68 -24.54 7.59 3.15
N ASP A 69 -24.63 8.73 2.46
CA ASP A 69 -25.88 9.26 1.90
C ASP A 69 -26.52 8.28 0.89
N ARG A 70 -25.68 7.65 0.08
CA ARG A 70 -26.12 6.63 -0.89
C ARG A 70 -26.28 5.25 -0.27
N LYS A 71 -26.18 5.10 1.06
CA LYS A 71 -26.33 3.82 1.78
C LYS A 71 -25.41 2.72 1.23
N ALA A 72 -24.21 3.09 0.80
CA ALA A 72 -23.17 2.15 0.40
C ALA A 72 -22.50 1.53 1.63
N VAL A 73 -22.42 2.28 2.72
CA VAL A 73 -21.92 1.85 4.03
C VAL A 73 -22.97 2.12 5.12
N THR A 74 -22.80 1.45 6.27
CA THR A 74 -23.56 1.73 7.50
C THR A 74 -22.96 2.91 8.26
N GLU A 75 -23.67 3.43 9.25
CA GLU A 75 -23.14 4.44 10.19
C GLU A 75 -21.87 3.95 10.91
N SER A 76 -21.86 2.68 11.33
CA SER A 76 -20.68 2.06 11.96
C SER A 76 -19.50 1.96 10.98
N GLY A 77 -19.75 1.56 9.73
CA GLY A 77 -18.74 1.51 8.69
C GLY A 77 -18.19 2.89 8.33
N TYR A 78 -19.06 3.90 8.30
CA TYR A 78 -18.66 5.30 8.10
C TYR A 78 -17.80 5.82 9.27
N ALA A 79 -18.20 5.58 10.52
CA ALA A 79 -17.42 5.94 11.71
C ALA A 79 -16.03 5.29 11.69
N TRP A 80 -15.96 4.00 11.37
CA TRP A 80 -14.72 3.26 11.22
C TRP A 80 -13.83 3.82 10.10
N LEU A 81 -14.42 4.14 8.95
CA LEU A 81 -13.70 4.74 7.81
C LEU A 81 -13.08 6.11 8.14
N LYS A 82 -13.76 6.95 8.93
CA LYS A 82 -13.19 8.22 9.41
C LYS A 82 -11.93 7.99 10.25
N ALA A 83 -11.99 7.04 11.19
CA ALA A 83 -10.83 6.69 12.01
C ALA A 83 -9.68 6.10 11.18
N ALA A 84 -10.01 5.26 10.19
CA ALA A 84 -9.02 4.71 9.27
C ALA A 84 -8.33 5.80 8.42
N ALA A 85 -9.09 6.75 7.86
CA ALA A 85 -8.54 7.87 7.11
C ALA A 85 -7.64 8.77 7.98
N ALA A 86 -8.03 9.03 9.22
CA ALA A 86 -7.19 9.76 10.18
C ALA A 86 -5.91 8.98 10.54
N SER A 87 -6.00 7.65 10.67
CA SER A 87 -4.85 6.78 10.89
C SER A 87 -3.90 6.75 9.70
N ASP A 88 -4.44 6.71 8.47
CA ASP A 88 -3.68 6.78 7.24
C ASP A 88 -2.90 8.11 7.16
N ALA A 89 -3.55 9.25 7.43
CA ALA A 89 -2.88 10.55 7.46
C ALA A 89 -1.75 10.60 8.50
N ALA A 90 -2.02 10.16 9.74
CA ALA A 90 -1.01 10.14 10.79
C ALA A 90 0.17 9.21 10.46
N ALA A 91 -0.08 8.05 9.88
CA ALA A 91 0.97 7.11 9.48
C ALA A 91 1.76 7.61 8.26
N TRP A 92 1.11 8.34 7.35
CA TRP A 92 1.79 8.99 6.23
C TRP A 92 2.75 10.06 6.73
N ASP A 93 2.29 10.98 7.59
CA ASP A 93 3.13 12.03 8.17
C ASP A 93 4.28 11.43 8.99
N ALA A 94 3.99 10.42 9.80
CA ALA A 94 4.94 9.85 10.73
C ALA A 94 5.96 8.90 10.08
N GLU A 95 5.59 8.11 9.07
CA GLU A 95 6.43 7.02 8.54
C GLU A 95 6.56 7.03 7.02
N PHE A 96 5.46 7.02 6.27
CA PHE A 96 5.50 6.67 4.85
C PHE A 96 5.81 7.86 3.91
N GLY A 97 5.34 9.05 4.27
CA GLY A 97 5.45 10.26 3.45
C GLY A 97 6.77 11.01 3.58
N THR A 98 7.58 10.69 4.60
CA THR A 98 8.83 11.40 4.87
C THR A 98 10.05 10.47 4.74
N PRO A 99 10.99 10.72 3.80
CA PRO A 99 12.26 10.02 3.76
C PRO A 99 13.10 10.27 5.04
N LYS A 100 13.72 9.22 5.60
CA LYS A 100 14.45 9.30 6.87
C LYS A 100 15.89 8.82 6.72
N ASP A 101 16.84 9.57 7.30
CA ASP A 101 18.19 9.09 7.58
C ASP A 101 18.33 8.87 9.09
N GLN A 102 18.06 7.64 9.53
CA GLN A 102 18.09 7.26 10.95
C GLN A 102 19.51 7.24 11.53
N THR A 103 20.54 7.22 10.68
CA THR A 103 21.92 7.05 11.14
C THR A 103 22.66 8.39 11.25
N GLY A 104 22.39 9.33 10.34
CA GLY A 104 22.88 10.70 10.41
C GLY A 104 24.41 10.83 10.34
N LEU A 105 25.09 10.01 9.54
CA LEU A 105 26.55 10.05 9.45
C LEU A 105 27.02 11.32 8.75
N ARG A 106 28.16 11.87 9.21
CA ARG A 106 28.77 13.06 8.59
C ARG A 106 29.31 12.80 7.19
N SER A 107 29.78 11.58 6.93
CA SER A 107 30.45 11.16 5.70
C SER A 107 29.53 10.57 4.64
N GLU A 108 28.30 10.19 5.02
CA GLU A 108 27.41 9.42 4.17
C GLU A 108 25.95 9.62 4.55
N ALA A 109 25.11 10.00 3.58
CA ALA A 109 23.66 10.01 3.74
C ALA A 109 23.12 8.61 3.48
N ASN A 110 22.24 8.15 4.35
CA ASN A 110 21.64 6.81 4.35
C ASN A 110 20.13 6.93 4.50
N ILE A 111 19.49 7.27 3.38
CA ILE A 111 18.09 7.66 3.33
C ILE A 111 17.24 6.43 3.03
N PHE A 112 16.28 6.15 3.91
CA PHE A 112 15.24 5.17 3.72
C PHE A 112 13.93 5.89 3.40
N ARG A 113 13.23 5.45 2.35
CA ARG A 113 11.98 6.08 1.89
C ARG A 113 11.03 5.06 1.28
N TYR A 114 9.80 5.48 1.11
CA TYR A 114 8.74 4.72 0.45
C TYR A 114 8.39 5.37 -0.88
N LEU A 115 8.18 4.55 -1.91
CA LEU A 115 7.64 4.99 -3.19
C LEU A 115 6.30 4.30 -3.45
N PRO A 116 5.33 4.98 -4.07
CA PRO A 116 4.09 4.34 -4.48
C PRO A 116 4.36 3.16 -5.41
N THR A 117 3.49 2.16 -5.35
CA THR A 117 3.48 1.06 -6.32
C THR A 117 2.06 0.79 -6.76
N GLY A 118 1.87 0.44 -8.03
CA GLY A 118 0.55 0.07 -8.46
C GLY A 118 0.13 -1.30 -7.95
N VAL A 119 -1.17 -1.44 -7.73
CA VAL A 119 -1.81 -2.58 -7.07
C VAL A 119 -3.07 -2.97 -7.85
N VAL A 120 -3.30 -4.28 -7.96
CA VAL A 120 -4.59 -4.84 -8.39
C VAL A 120 -5.41 -5.08 -7.12
N LEU A 121 -6.50 -4.35 -6.96
CA LEU A 121 -7.42 -4.56 -5.86
C LEU A 121 -8.46 -5.58 -6.29
N ARG A 122 -8.35 -6.82 -5.80
CA ARG A 122 -9.34 -7.87 -6.04
C ARG A 122 -10.43 -7.79 -4.99
N VAL A 123 -11.64 -7.44 -5.40
CA VAL A 123 -12.84 -7.38 -4.56
C VAL A 123 -13.60 -8.71 -4.72
N GLY A 124 -13.52 -9.55 -3.70
CA GLY A 124 -14.21 -10.85 -3.65
C GLY A 124 -15.72 -10.75 -3.48
N ALA A 125 -16.41 -11.88 -3.62
CA ALA A 125 -17.87 -11.96 -3.49
C ALA A 125 -18.36 -11.60 -2.06
N ASP A 126 -17.56 -11.97 -1.05
CA ASP A 126 -17.76 -11.71 0.38
C ASP A 126 -17.17 -10.37 0.85
N ALA A 127 -16.68 -9.53 -0.06
CA ALA A 127 -16.06 -8.26 0.28
C ALA A 127 -17.06 -7.28 0.90
N GLU A 128 -16.73 -6.80 2.10
CA GLU A 128 -17.49 -5.76 2.78
C GLU A 128 -17.29 -4.38 2.13
N PRO A 129 -18.36 -3.57 1.94
CA PRO A 129 -18.28 -2.29 1.23
C PRO A 129 -17.30 -1.29 1.86
N HIS A 130 -17.24 -1.23 3.20
CA HIS A 130 -16.34 -0.31 3.91
C HIS A 130 -14.87 -0.74 3.83
N HIS A 131 -14.57 -2.06 3.77
CA HIS A 131 -13.22 -2.54 3.51
C HIS A 131 -12.73 -2.17 2.09
N VAL A 132 -13.61 -2.19 1.10
CA VAL A 132 -13.29 -1.70 -0.26
C VAL A 132 -12.95 -0.21 -0.23
N LEU A 133 -13.79 0.63 0.37
CA LEU A 133 -13.51 2.07 0.45
C LEU A 133 -12.19 2.33 1.19
N ARG A 134 -11.94 1.63 2.30
CA ARG A 134 -10.72 1.79 3.08
C ARG A 134 -9.46 1.48 2.31
N THR A 135 -9.46 0.39 1.55
CA THR A 135 -8.27 -0.03 0.79
C THR A 135 -7.98 0.95 -0.33
N VAL A 136 -9.01 1.43 -1.03
CA VAL A 136 -8.84 2.48 -2.06
C VAL A 136 -8.38 3.81 -1.44
N ILE A 137 -8.89 4.20 -0.26
CA ILE A 137 -8.42 5.41 0.46
C ILE A 137 -6.94 5.29 0.85
N ALA A 138 -6.47 4.13 1.29
CA ALA A 138 -5.03 3.91 1.53
C ALA A 138 -4.21 4.07 0.25
N GLY A 139 -4.67 3.47 -0.86
CA GLY A 139 -4.02 3.64 -2.16
C GLY A 139 -3.93 5.09 -2.61
N HIS A 140 -5.03 5.84 -2.46
CA HIS A 140 -5.08 7.27 -2.73
C HIS A 140 -4.11 8.06 -1.85
N THR A 141 -4.12 7.80 -0.53
CA THR A 141 -3.19 8.44 0.43
C THR A 141 -1.73 8.19 0.05
N ALA A 142 -1.43 6.97 -0.41
CA ALA A 142 -0.08 6.60 -0.84
C ALA A 142 0.34 7.19 -2.20
N GLY A 143 -0.58 7.82 -2.94
CA GLY A 143 -0.36 8.22 -4.33
C GLY A 143 -0.14 7.03 -5.27
N ALA A 144 -0.68 5.86 -4.91
CA ALA A 144 -0.53 4.63 -5.66
C ALA A 144 -1.61 4.50 -6.75
N GLY A 145 -1.21 4.06 -7.94
CA GLY A 145 -2.17 3.65 -8.98
C GLY A 145 -2.86 2.34 -8.59
N ALA A 146 -4.11 2.17 -8.98
CA ALA A 146 -4.81 0.91 -8.77
C ALA A 146 -5.65 0.52 -9.97
N VAL A 147 -5.88 -0.79 -10.11
CA VAL A 147 -6.93 -1.36 -10.96
C VAL A 147 -7.81 -2.21 -10.07
N ILE A 148 -9.12 -2.02 -10.12
CA ILE A 148 -10.08 -2.77 -9.30
C ILE A 148 -10.69 -3.88 -10.15
N SER A 149 -10.44 -5.12 -9.75
CA SER A 149 -11.17 -6.31 -10.21
C SER A 149 -12.31 -6.58 -9.24
N VAL A 150 -13.53 -6.76 -9.75
CA VAL A 150 -14.71 -7.01 -8.93
C VAL A 150 -15.35 -8.33 -9.30
N ASP A 151 -15.53 -9.21 -8.31
CA ASP A 151 -16.27 -10.44 -8.49
C ASP A 151 -17.72 -10.16 -8.89
N ARG A 152 -18.22 -10.88 -9.90
CA ARG A 152 -19.59 -10.73 -10.41
C ARG A 152 -20.68 -10.93 -9.33
N GLU A 153 -20.40 -11.78 -8.34
CA GLU A 153 -21.30 -12.11 -7.23
C GLU A 153 -21.19 -11.13 -6.05
N ALA A 154 -20.28 -10.14 -6.11
CA ALA A 154 -20.16 -9.13 -5.07
C ALA A 154 -21.50 -8.41 -4.81
N SER A 155 -21.74 -8.08 -3.53
CA SER A 155 -23.00 -7.47 -3.10
C SER A 155 -23.30 -6.16 -3.86
N LYS A 156 -24.59 -5.77 -3.92
CA LYS A 156 -24.99 -4.49 -4.53
C LYS A 156 -24.35 -3.29 -3.82
N GLN A 157 -24.15 -3.37 -2.50
CA GLN A 157 -23.52 -2.32 -1.70
C GLN A 157 -22.02 -2.23 -2.01
N THR A 158 -21.33 -3.37 -2.12
CA THR A 158 -19.92 -3.45 -2.48
C THR A 158 -19.67 -2.87 -3.87
N ARG A 159 -20.48 -3.26 -4.87
CA ARG A 159 -20.42 -2.69 -6.22
C ARG A 159 -20.71 -1.18 -6.23
N ARG A 160 -21.55 -0.68 -5.33
CA ARG A 160 -21.80 0.76 -5.17
C ARG A 160 -20.57 1.47 -4.58
N ALA A 161 -19.94 0.90 -3.54
CA ALA A 161 -18.70 1.42 -2.96
C ALA A 161 -17.57 1.50 -4.00
N VAL A 162 -17.36 0.44 -4.80
CA VAL A 162 -16.38 0.46 -5.92
C VAL A 162 -16.67 1.61 -6.88
N LYS A 163 -17.92 1.75 -7.34
CA LYS A 163 -18.29 2.82 -8.29
C LYS A 163 -18.04 4.22 -7.73
N LEU A 164 -18.30 4.43 -6.44
CA LEU A 164 -18.04 5.72 -5.79
C LEU A 164 -16.55 6.00 -5.70
N ALA A 165 -15.76 5.05 -5.23
CA ALA A 165 -14.32 5.20 -5.11
C ALA A 165 -13.65 5.39 -6.48
N ALA A 166 -14.02 4.59 -7.48
CA ALA A 166 -13.52 4.69 -8.84
C ALA A 166 -13.82 6.05 -9.48
N LYS A 167 -15.06 6.54 -9.33
CA LYS A 167 -15.45 7.87 -9.82
C LYS A 167 -14.66 8.98 -9.12
N THR A 168 -14.48 8.86 -7.80
CA THR A 168 -13.90 9.92 -6.98
C THR A 168 -12.40 10.06 -7.17
N PHE A 169 -11.70 8.93 -7.29
CA PHE A 169 -10.24 8.91 -7.41
C PHE A 169 -9.72 8.62 -8.83
N GLY A 170 -10.61 8.40 -9.81
CA GLY A 170 -10.22 8.09 -11.19
C GLY A 170 -9.53 6.74 -11.32
N VAL A 171 -9.99 5.73 -10.58
CA VAL A 171 -9.40 4.38 -10.58
C VAL A 171 -10.09 3.51 -11.63
N ASP A 172 -9.31 2.80 -12.42
CA ASP A 172 -9.82 1.87 -13.42
C ASP A 172 -10.52 0.67 -12.77
N VAL A 173 -11.64 0.25 -13.36
CA VAL A 173 -12.43 -0.89 -12.88
C VAL A 173 -12.61 -1.87 -14.01
N GLU A 174 -12.02 -3.05 -13.85
CA GLU A 174 -12.28 -4.21 -14.69
C GLU A 174 -13.62 -4.83 -14.28
N LYS A 175 -14.52 -5.03 -15.24
CA LYS A 175 -15.93 -5.29 -14.96
C LYS A 175 -16.24 -6.78 -14.85
N ASN A 176 -16.74 -7.18 -13.68
CA ASN A 176 -17.56 -8.38 -13.41
C ASN A 176 -16.95 -9.71 -13.89
N GLU A 177 -15.67 -9.93 -13.65
CA GLU A 177 -15.06 -11.25 -13.89
C GLU A 177 -15.36 -12.22 -12.75
N SER A 178 -15.48 -13.53 -13.03
CA SER A 178 -15.45 -14.55 -11.97
C SER A 178 -14.05 -14.67 -11.39
N GLU A 179 -13.92 -15.37 -10.27
CA GLU A 179 -12.61 -15.66 -9.70
C GLU A 179 -11.73 -16.50 -10.63
N GLU A 180 -12.30 -17.42 -11.42
CA GLU A 180 -11.55 -18.23 -12.39
C GLU A 180 -11.04 -17.39 -13.56
N GLU A 181 -11.84 -16.44 -14.05
CA GLU A 181 -11.43 -15.50 -15.10
C GLU A 181 -10.31 -14.59 -14.59
N PHE A 182 -10.44 -14.08 -13.35
CA PHE A 182 -9.39 -13.32 -12.70
C PHE A 182 -8.10 -14.13 -12.54
N ALA A 183 -8.20 -15.38 -12.09
CA ALA A 183 -7.08 -16.27 -11.92
C ALA A 183 -6.37 -16.55 -13.26
N ALA A 184 -7.13 -16.79 -14.33
CA ALA A 184 -6.59 -16.97 -15.68
C ALA A 184 -5.89 -15.70 -16.18
N ALA A 185 -6.51 -14.52 -16.04
CA ALA A 185 -5.92 -13.24 -16.42
C ALA A 185 -4.63 -12.94 -15.64
N LEU A 186 -4.58 -13.27 -14.35
CA LEU A 186 -3.36 -13.20 -13.55
C LEU A 186 -2.28 -14.18 -14.04
N ALA A 187 -2.64 -15.43 -14.34
CA ALA A 187 -1.70 -16.43 -14.84
C ALA A 187 -1.10 -16.04 -16.21
N GLU A 188 -1.90 -15.39 -17.05
CA GLU A 188 -1.50 -14.88 -18.37
C GLU A 188 -0.75 -13.54 -18.32
N GLY A 189 -0.64 -12.91 -17.13
CA GLY A 189 0.08 -11.65 -16.94
C GLY A 189 -0.65 -10.41 -17.43
N GLN A 190 -1.96 -10.48 -17.61
CA GLN A 190 -2.78 -9.34 -18.04
C GLN A 190 -2.75 -8.17 -17.04
N TYR A 191 -2.51 -8.49 -15.76
CA TYR A 191 -2.39 -7.54 -14.66
C TYR A 191 -0.95 -7.13 -14.32
N ASP A 192 0.04 -7.59 -15.09
CA ASP A 192 1.44 -7.33 -14.77
C ASP A 192 1.78 -5.84 -14.87
N GLN A 193 2.37 -5.31 -13.80
CA GLN A 193 2.94 -3.97 -13.79
C GLN A 193 4.46 -4.06 -13.91
N GLY A 194 4.89 -4.33 -15.14
CA GLY A 194 6.30 -4.46 -15.52
C GLY A 194 6.82 -5.89 -15.45
N VAL A 195 6.96 -6.46 -14.25
CA VAL A 195 7.54 -7.83 -14.11
C VAL A 195 6.64 -8.82 -13.39
N GLY A 196 5.54 -8.36 -12.82
CA GLY A 196 4.54 -9.16 -12.11
C GLY A 196 3.46 -8.25 -11.54
N ALA A 197 2.55 -8.82 -10.76
CA ALA A 197 1.44 -8.10 -10.16
C ALA A 197 1.50 -8.12 -8.64
N ARG A 198 1.06 -7.04 -8.01
CA ARG A 198 0.74 -7.02 -6.58
C ARG A 198 -0.77 -6.98 -6.44
N VAL A 199 -1.34 -8.05 -5.93
CA VAL A 199 -2.79 -8.20 -5.72
C VAL A 199 -3.08 -7.98 -4.25
N ARG A 200 -3.90 -6.98 -3.93
CA ARG A 200 -4.50 -6.82 -2.61
C ARG A 200 -5.91 -7.38 -2.67
N ALA A 201 -6.22 -8.42 -1.91
CA ALA A 201 -7.56 -8.98 -1.83
C ALA A 201 -8.40 -8.27 -0.76
N VAL A 202 -9.67 -8.03 -1.07
CA VAL A 202 -10.70 -7.64 -0.10
C VAL A 202 -11.78 -8.71 -0.15
N GLY A 203 -12.01 -9.37 0.98
CA GLY A 203 -12.72 -10.64 1.01
C GLY A 203 -11.76 -11.81 0.81
N SER A 204 -12.31 -12.99 0.54
CA SER A 204 -11.57 -14.24 0.45
C SER A 204 -11.08 -14.50 -0.99
N LEU A 205 -9.95 -15.19 -1.11
CA LEU A 205 -9.50 -15.83 -2.36
C LEU A 205 -9.60 -17.34 -2.23
N SER A 206 -10.20 -18.01 -3.21
CA SER A 206 -10.20 -19.47 -3.22
C SER A 206 -8.84 -20.04 -3.67
N PRO A 207 -8.59 -21.35 -3.43
CA PRO A 207 -7.38 -22.03 -3.92
C PRO A 207 -7.15 -21.89 -5.43
N VAL A 208 -8.19 -21.64 -6.23
CA VAL A 208 -8.08 -21.54 -7.69
C VAL A 208 -7.12 -20.43 -8.12
N VAL A 209 -7.11 -19.29 -7.40
CA VAL A 209 -6.22 -18.16 -7.70
C VAL A 209 -4.78 -18.52 -7.36
N TRP A 210 -4.57 -19.17 -6.21
CA TRP A 210 -3.24 -19.60 -5.76
C TRP A 210 -2.62 -20.62 -6.71
N GLU A 211 -3.39 -21.62 -7.12
CA GLU A 211 -2.94 -22.66 -8.05
C GLU A 211 -2.61 -22.06 -9.43
N ALA A 212 -3.42 -21.14 -9.92
CA ALA A 212 -3.21 -20.49 -11.22
C ALA A 212 -1.89 -19.70 -11.29
N VAL A 213 -1.47 -19.06 -10.19
CA VAL A 213 -0.24 -18.26 -10.14
C VAL A 213 0.95 -18.96 -9.47
N ALA A 214 0.83 -20.25 -9.12
CA ALA A 214 1.86 -20.99 -8.39
C ALA A 214 3.23 -21.03 -9.10
N SER A 215 3.24 -20.97 -10.43
CA SER A 215 4.46 -20.91 -11.26
C SER A 215 5.00 -19.49 -11.48
N ARG A 216 4.33 -18.47 -10.91
CA ARG A 216 4.61 -17.04 -11.07
C ARG A 216 5.01 -16.38 -9.74
N PRO A 217 6.23 -16.61 -9.24
CA PRO A 217 6.70 -16.04 -7.97
C PRO A 217 6.75 -14.49 -7.98
N GLU A 218 6.70 -13.86 -9.15
CA GLU A 218 6.56 -12.41 -9.30
C GLU A 218 5.17 -11.86 -8.94
N VAL A 219 4.13 -12.71 -8.81
CA VAL A 219 2.78 -12.31 -8.41
C VAL A 219 2.66 -12.42 -6.90
N ALA A 220 2.45 -11.29 -6.23
CA ALA A 220 2.20 -11.24 -4.80
C ALA A 220 0.69 -11.19 -4.54
N LEU A 221 0.13 -12.27 -3.99
CA LEU A 221 -1.23 -12.30 -3.45
C LEU A 221 -1.18 -11.86 -1.97
N LEU A 222 -1.86 -10.76 -1.64
CA LEU A 222 -1.90 -10.16 -0.30
C LEU A 222 -3.34 -10.23 0.24
N ASP A 223 -3.63 -11.31 0.96
CA ASP A 223 -4.94 -11.66 1.50
C ASP A 223 -5.06 -11.45 3.02
N ASP A 224 -4.07 -10.77 3.63
CA ASP A 224 -4.14 -10.35 5.04
C ASP A 224 -5.46 -9.58 5.32
N PRO A 225 -6.04 -9.70 6.53
CA PRO A 225 -7.24 -8.96 6.90
C PRO A 225 -7.11 -7.45 6.64
N VAL A 226 -8.20 -6.83 6.17
CA VAL A 226 -8.25 -5.37 6.03
C VAL A 226 -8.32 -4.75 7.43
N THR A 227 -7.43 -3.78 7.72
CA THR A 227 -7.35 -3.15 9.05
C THR A 227 -7.57 -1.65 8.97
N GLY A 228 -8.13 -1.02 10.00
CA GLY A 228 -8.25 0.44 10.07
C GLY A 228 -6.91 1.15 10.31
N SER A 229 -5.85 0.40 10.62
CA SER A 229 -4.52 0.95 10.90
C SER A 229 -3.78 1.34 9.62
N GLY A 230 -3.51 2.63 9.45
CA GLY A 230 -2.68 3.11 8.35
C GLY A 230 -1.25 2.59 8.41
N ARG A 231 -0.73 2.32 9.61
CA ARG A 231 0.61 1.74 9.79
C ARG A 231 0.73 0.34 9.17
N VAL A 232 -0.37 -0.39 9.09
CA VAL A 232 -0.44 -1.75 8.55
C VAL A 232 -0.78 -1.70 7.06
N GLU A 233 -1.91 -1.10 6.69
CA GLU A 233 -2.43 -1.20 5.32
C GLU A 233 -1.61 -0.43 4.29
N LEU A 234 -1.07 0.76 4.63
CA LEU A 234 -0.33 1.58 3.66
C LEU A 234 0.91 0.83 3.10
N ARG A 235 1.44 -0.17 3.82
CA ARG A 235 2.55 -1.01 3.34
C ARG A 235 2.22 -1.74 2.04
N HIS A 236 0.96 -2.09 1.81
CA HIS A 236 0.53 -2.77 0.58
C HIS A 236 0.66 -1.87 -0.66
N TRP A 237 0.62 -0.55 -0.46
CA TRP A 237 0.56 0.46 -1.52
C TRP A 237 1.91 1.13 -1.81
N VAL A 238 2.95 0.77 -1.07
CA VAL A 238 4.30 1.32 -1.22
C VAL A 238 5.36 0.25 -1.40
N LYS A 239 6.52 0.68 -1.89
CA LYS A 239 7.76 -0.09 -1.98
C LYS A 239 8.87 0.67 -1.26
N GLU A 240 9.62 -0.06 -0.45
CA GLU A 240 10.73 0.52 0.31
C GLU A 240 11.96 0.74 -0.58
N GLN A 241 12.68 1.83 -0.36
CA GLN A 241 13.92 2.16 -1.05
C GLN A 241 14.97 2.66 -0.06
N SER A 242 16.20 2.19 -0.24
CA SER A 242 17.37 2.68 0.48
C SER A 242 18.28 3.41 -0.51
N VAL A 243 18.62 4.66 -0.23
CA VAL A 243 19.53 5.50 -1.02
C VAL A 243 20.72 5.86 -0.14
N SER A 244 21.89 5.30 -0.48
CA SER A 244 23.14 5.61 0.21
C SER A 244 24.07 6.45 -0.68
N MET A 245 24.58 7.55 -0.14
CA MET A 245 25.37 8.54 -0.87
C MET A 245 26.53 9.09 -0.04
N THR A 246 27.74 9.00 -0.59
CA THR A 246 28.94 9.64 -0.03
C THR A 246 28.77 11.16 0.02
N LEU A 247 29.06 11.79 1.16
CA LEU A 247 28.91 13.25 1.39
C LEU A 247 30.23 14.03 1.37
N HIS A 248 31.32 13.40 0.94
CA HIS A 248 32.65 14.00 0.90
C HIS A 248 33.40 13.68 -0.40
N ARG A 249 34.45 14.45 -0.66
CA ARG A 249 35.44 14.18 -1.71
C ARG A 249 36.80 13.96 -1.05
N PHE A 250 37.30 12.73 -1.07
CA PHE A 250 38.55 12.33 -0.40
C PHE A 250 38.64 12.77 1.08
N GLY A 251 37.57 12.57 1.84
CA GLY A 251 37.47 12.98 3.25
C GLY A 251 36.98 14.41 3.49
N ASN A 252 37.08 15.30 2.51
CA ASN A 252 36.62 16.69 2.66
C ASN A 252 35.10 16.79 2.41
N PRO A 253 34.29 17.27 3.37
CA PRO A 253 32.84 17.40 3.19
C PRO A 253 32.47 18.23 1.95
N SER A 254 31.52 17.76 1.15
CA SER A 254 31.01 18.49 -0.02
C SER A 254 29.67 19.15 0.31
N PRO A 255 29.57 20.49 0.23
CA PRO A 255 28.30 21.19 0.38
C PRO A 255 27.26 20.78 -0.67
N GLN A 256 27.68 20.52 -1.92
CA GLN A 256 26.75 20.11 -2.98
C GLN A 256 26.12 18.74 -2.70
N PHE A 257 26.90 17.78 -2.18
CA PHE A 257 26.37 16.46 -1.85
C PHE A 257 25.42 16.51 -0.65
N LYS A 258 25.69 17.35 0.35
CA LYS A 258 24.75 17.60 1.44
C LYS A 258 23.45 18.21 0.95
N ALA A 259 23.52 19.24 0.11
CA ALA A 259 22.33 19.86 -0.48
C ALA A 259 21.50 18.84 -1.30
N LEU A 260 22.14 17.93 -2.03
CA LEU A 260 21.43 16.84 -2.71
C LEU A 260 20.79 15.85 -1.73
N ALA A 261 21.48 15.49 -0.65
CA ALA A 261 20.91 14.61 0.39
C ALA A 261 19.69 15.25 1.05
N ASP A 262 19.74 16.55 1.31
CA ASP A 262 18.63 17.30 1.87
C ASP A 262 17.44 17.36 0.90
N LYS A 263 17.69 17.56 -0.40
CA LYS A 263 16.65 17.45 -1.44
C LYS A 263 16.02 16.06 -1.56
N LEU A 264 16.79 15.00 -1.27
CA LEU A 264 16.26 13.63 -1.28
C LEU A 264 15.42 13.29 -0.03
N LYS A 265 15.45 14.17 0.99
CA LYS A 265 14.64 14.09 2.21
C LYS A 265 13.45 15.05 2.24
N ALA A 266 13.42 16.03 1.35
CA ALA A 266 12.31 16.95 1.14
C ALA A 266 11.30 16.33 0.17
#